data_AF-A0A132NQQ9-F1
#
_entry.id   AF-A0A132NQQ9-F1
#
_cell.length_a   1.000
_cell.length_b   1.000
_cell.length_c   1.000
_cell.angle_alpha   90.00
_cell.angle_beta   90.00
_cell.angle_gamma   90.00
#
_symmetry.space_group_name_H-M   'P 1'
#
loop_
_entity.id
_entity.type
_entity.pdbx_description
1 polymer ?
#
loop_
_entity_poly.entity_id
_entity_poly.type
_entity_poly.pdbx_seq_one_letter_code
_entity_poly.pdbx_strand_id
1 'polypeptide(L)'
;MLSRTMCTCHGTIHPLVPARTGALMCLNCGNIVCKAQGLGPCLFCGAACTDEQFVVTDELITPESASSASPVARQMHENLKRLVRRSPSAPLTEAEEQAAELFRQTILRNIEDAAGVDPAIAVKDDQDGLLGLLGD
;
A
#
# COMPACT_ATOMS: atom_id res chain seq x y z
N MET A 1 1.90 -32.94 20.58
CA MET A 1 1.25 -32.09 19.56
C MET A 1 1.27 -30.66 20.08
N LEU A 2 1.96 -29.73 19.42
CA LEU A 2 1.93 -28.32 19.81
C LEU A 2 0.49 -27.82 19.60
N SER A 3 -0.19 -27.49 20.69
CA SER A 3 -1.54 -26.93 20.66
C SER A 3 -1.52 -25.59 19.94
N ARG A 4 -2.42 -25.41 18.97
CA ARG A 4 -2.61 -24.12 18.29
C ARG A 4 -3.08 -23.07 19.29
N THR A 5 -2.53 -21.87 19.22
CA THR A 5 -2.89 -20.77 20.12
C THR A 5 -3.16 -19.49 19.32
N MET A 6 -4.04 -18.63 19.82
CA MET A 6 -4.28 -17.32 19.22
C MET A 6 -2.98 -16.50 19.29
N CYS A 7 -2.48 -16.01 18.16
CA CYS A 7 -1.28 -15.19 18.11
C CYS A 7 -1.43 -14.08 17.07
N THR A 8 -1.19 -12.84 17.48
CA THR A 8 -1.34 -11.61 16.69
C THR A 8 0.00 -10.94 16.41
N CYS A 9 1.11 -11.68 16.50
CA CYS A 9 2.43 -11.07 16.34
C CYS A 9 2.79 -10.75 14.88
N HIS A 10 2.09 -11.32 13.91
CA HIS A 10 2.32 -11.10 12.46
C HIS A 10 3.80 -11.21 12.04
N GLY A 11 4.55 -12.15 12.64
CA GLY A 11 5.98 -12.36 12.32
C GLY A 11 6.99 -11.48 13.06
N THR A 12 6.54 -10.52 13.89
CA THR A 12 7.45 -9.61 14.63
C THR A 12 8.15 -10.26 15.82
N ILE A 13 7.53 -11.29 16.42
CA ILE A 13 8.06 -12.01 17.60
C ILE A 13 8.42 -13.45 17.25
N HIS A 14 7.51 -14.14 16.55
CA HIS A 14 7.68 -15.54 16.19
C HIS A 14 7.97 -15.70 14.70
N PRO A 15 8.84 -16.64 14.30
CA PRO A 15 9.06 -16.93 12.89
C PRO A 15 7.75 -17.28 12.18
N LEU A 16 7.61 -16.81 10.94
CA LEU A 16 6.49 -17.17 10.09
C LEU A 16 6.52 -18.65 9.73
N VAL A 17 5.33 -19.24 9.53
CA VAL A 17 5.23 -20.57 8.95
C VAL A 17 5.59 -20.45 7.47
N PRO A 18 6.62 -21.17 6.98
CA PRO A 18 6.98 -21.10 5.57
C PRO A 18 5.88 -21.73 4.72
N ALA A 19 5.59 -21.11 3.58
CA ALA A 19 4.75 -21.64 2.51
C ALA A 19 5.52 -21.57 1.18
N ARG A 20 4.96 -22.12 0.09
CA ARG A 20 5.66 -22.16 -1.22
C ARG A 20 6.18 -20.81 -1.69
N THR A 21 5.47 -19.72 -1.38
CA THR A 21 5.78 -18.37 -1.87
C THR A 21 6.16 -17.41 -0.73
N GLY A 22 6.78 -17.93 0.32
CA GLY A 22 7.25 -17.15 1.46
C GLY A 22 6.58 -17.58 2.76
N ALA A 23 5.51 -16.90 3.17
CA ALA A 23 4.85 -17.13 4.45
C ALA A 23 3.39 -17.55 4.28
N LEU A 24 2.97 -18.54 5.07
CA LEU A 24 1.59 -18.98 5.11
C LEU A 24 0.68 -17.83 5.57
N MET A 25 -0.34 -17.56 4.77
CA MET A 25 -1.38 -16.57 5.03
C MET A 25 -2.74 -17.13 4.64
N CYS A 26 -3.78 -16.69 5.35
CA CYS A 26 -5.15 -17.02 5.02
C CYS A 26 -5.59 -16.21 3.79
N LEU A 27 -5.89 -16.88 2.68
CA LEU A 27 -6.36 -16.21 1.45
C LEU A 27 -7.78 -15.63 1.59
N ASN A 28 -8.52 -15.97 2.64
CA ASN A 28 -9.84 -15.41 2.91
C ASN A 28 -9.79 -14.07 3.65
N CYS A 29 -8.84 -13.87 4.58
CA CYS A 29 -8.82 -12.67 5.44
C CYS A 29 -7.43 -12.03 5.58
N GLY A 30 -6.43 -12.51 4.86
CA GLY A 30 -5.06 -11.97 4.86
C GLY A 30 -4.21 -12.27 6.09
N ASN A 31 -4.71 -13.02 7.08
CA ASN A 31 -3.95 -13.28 8.31
C ASN A 31 -2.68 -14.11 8.03
N ILE A 32 -1.51 -13.57 8.37
CA ILE A 32 -0.22 -14.25 8.27
C ILE A 32 0.00 -15.15 9.49
N VAL A 33 0.40 -16.40 9.26
CA VAL A 33 0.54 -17.45 10.29
C VAL A 33 1.99 -17.54 10.77
N CYS A 34 2.18 -17.47 12.08
CA CYS A 34 3.48 -17.71 12.72
C CYS A 34 3.55 -19.06 13.43
N LYS A 35 4.76 -19.50 13.79
CA LYS A 35 4.99 -20.81 14.44
C LYS A 35 4.21 -21.01 15.74
N ALA A 36 3.99 -19.95 16.53
CA ALA A 36 3.19 -20.03 17.76
C ALA A 36 1.69 -20.31 17.48
N GLN A 37 1.17 -19.78 16.37
CA GLN A 37 -0.21 -20.00 15.96
C GLN A 37 -0.45 -21.45 15.50
N GLY A 38 0.50 -21.98 14.72
CA GLY A 38 0.47 -23.35 14.22
C GLY A 38 -0.48 -23.57 13.04
N LEU A 39 -0.29 -24.71 12.37
CA LEU A 39 -1.00 -25.11 11.15
C LEU A 39 -2.46 -25.50 11.42
N GLY A 40 -3.36 -25.19 10.49
CA GLY A 40 -4.80 -25.53 10.56
C GLY A 40 -5.67 -24.42 9.98
N PRO A 41 -7.01 -24.51 10.13
CA PRO A 41 -7.92 -23.46 9.70
C PRO A 41 -7.60 -22.14 10.41
N CYS A 42 -7.70 -21.03 9.69
CA CYS A 42 -7.42 -19.69 10.19
C CYS A 42 -8.15 -19.43 11.51
N LEU A 43 -7.43 -19.06 12.57
CA LEU A 43 -8.05 -18.78 13.88
C LEU A 43 -8.87 -17.48 13.90
N PHE A 44 -8.78 -16.66 12.85
CA PHE A 44 -9.51 -15.41 12.74
C PHE A 44 -10.84 -15.57 12.01
N CYS A 45 -10.87 -16.32 10.90
CA CYS A 45 -12.07 -16.45 10.06
C CYS A 45 -12.54 -17.90 9.85
N GLY A 46 -11.82 -18.89 10.36
CA GLY A 46 -12.18 -20.32 10.26
C GLY A 46 -11.89 -20.97 8.91
N ALA A 47 -11.55 -20.21 7.86
CA ALA A 47 -11.24 -20.77 6.55
C ALA A 47 -9.98 -21.65 6.58
N ALA A 48 -9.95 -22.71 5.76
CA ALA A 48 -8.76 -23.54 5.60
C ALA A 48 -7.60 -22.71 5.04
N CYS A 49 -6.43 -22.81 5.65
CA CYS A 49 -5.20 -22.23 5.11
C CYS A 49 -4.55 -23.26 4.18
N THR A 50 -4.35 -22.90 2.91
CA THR A 50 -3.68 -23.73 1.91
C THR A 50 -2.25 -23.26 1.69
N ASP A 51 -1.31 -24.20 1.51
CA ASP A 51 0.07 -23.91 1.08
C ASP A 51 0.17 -23.55 -0.42
N GLU A 52 -0.92 -23.79 -1.16
CA GLU A 52 -1.12 -23.39 -2.57
C GLU A 52 -1.40 -21.89 -2.63
N GLN A 53 -0.39 -21.09 -2.29
CA GLN A 53 -0.41 -19.66 -2.49
C GLN A 53 0.00 -19.33 -3.92
N PHE A 54 -0.50 -18.21 -4.44
CA PHE A 54 -0.18 -17.75 -5.78
C PHE A 54 1.32 -17.63 -5.98
N VAL A 55 1.87 -18.47 -6.87
CA VAL A 55 3.25 -18.33 -7.33
C VAL A 55 3.29 -17.10 -8.21
N VAL A 56 3.93 -16.04 -7.71
CA VAL A 56 4.37 -14.95 -8.59
C VAL A 56 5.45 -15.57 -9.48
N THR A 57 5.06 -16.03 -10.66
CA THR A 57 6.02 -16.50 -11.66
C THR A 57 6.73 -15.29 -12.27
N ASP A 58 8.00 -15.44 -12.63
CA ASP A 58 8.75 -14.41 -13.37
C ASP A 58 8.03 -13.95 -14.65
N GLU A 59 7.11 -14.75 -15.18
CA GLU A 59 6.27 -14.44 -16.33
C GLU A 59 5.37 -13.20 -16.12
N LEU A 60 4.93 -12.93 -14.88
CA LEU A 60 4.17 -11.72 -14.54
C LEU A 60 5.07 -10.49 -14.39
N ILE A 61 6.37 -10.69 -14.27
CA ILE A 61 7.43 -9.67 -14.26
C ILE A 61 8.17 -9.75 -15.60
N THR A 62 7.45 -9.97 -16.70
CA THR A 62 8.11 -10.03 -18.00
C THR A 62 8.41 -8.63 -18.53
N PRO A 63 9.65 -8.35 -18.95
CA PRO A 63 10.00 -7.09 -19.61
C PRO A 63 9.24 -6.89 -20.93
N GLU A 64 8.61 -7.93 -21.50
CA GLU A 64 7.73 -7.74 -22.66
C GLU A 64 6.45 -6.93 -22.37
N SER A 65 5.97 -6.87 -21.13
CA SER A 65 4.92 -5.91 -20.74
C SER A 65 5.38 -4.45 -20.88
N ALA A 66 6.69 -4.21 -20.71
CA ALA A 66 7.32 -2.92 -21.00
C ALA A 66 7.59 -2.73 -22.50
N SER A 67 7.71 -3.82 -23.26
CA SER A 67 7.85 -3.77 -24.72
C SER A 67 6.55 -3.34 -25.43
N SER A 68 5.37 -3.60 -24.85
CA SER A 68 4.09 -3.06 -25.33
C SER A 68 3.77 -1.67 -24.80
N ALA A 69 4.62 -1.08 -23.95
CA ALA A 69 4.38 0.24 -23.40
C ALA A 69 4.35 1.29 -24.52
N SER A 70 3.34 2.16 -24.50
CA SER A 70 3.24 3.27 -25.44
C SER A 70 4.48 4.18 -25.34
N PRO A 71 4.82 4.94 -26.40
CA PRO A 71 5.93 5.90 -26.35
C PRO A 71 5.83 6.86 -25.16
N VAL A 72 4.60 7.22 -24.78
CA VAL A 72 4.30 8.07 -23.61
C VAL A 72 4.65 7.35 -22.31
N ALA A 73 4.22 6.11 -22.13
CA ALA A 73 4.52 5.32 -20.93
C ALA A 73 6.03 5.09 -20.77
N ARG A 74 6.75 4.84 -21.88
CA ARG A 74 8.22 4.73 -21.87
C ARG A 74 8.88 6.06 -21.48
N GLN A 75 8.41 7.17 -22.03
CA GLN A 75 8.93 8.50 -21.69
C GLN A 75 8.66 8.85 -20.22
N MET A 76 7.49 8.50 -19.69
CA MET A 76 7.17 8.68 -18.28
C MET A 76 8.07 7.85 -17.37
N HIS A 77 8.36 6.59 -17.73
CA HIS A 77 9.31 5.75 -16.99
C HIS A 77 10.71 6.34 -16.95
N GLU A 78 11.20 6.86 -18.09
CA GLU A 78 12.49 7.54 -18.14
C GLU A 78 12.52 8.85 -17.36
N ASN A 79 11.42 9.61 -17.37
CA ASN A 79 11.27 10.80 -16.52
C ASN A 79 11.27 10.41 -15.04
N LEU A 80 10.57 9.35 -14.64
CA LEU A 80 10.57 8.83 -13.28
C LEU A 80 11.97 8.41 -12.84
N LYS A 81 12.72 7.66 -13.65
CA LYS A 81 14.13 7.33 -13.34
C LYS A 81 15.00 8.57 -13.12
N ARG A 82 14.74 9.65 -13.85
CA ARG A 82 15.46 10.93 -13.69
C ARG A 82 15.04 11.70 -12.45
N LEU A 83 13.82 11.49 -11.95
CA LEU A 83 13.32 12.04 -10.70
C LEU A 83 13.78 11.19 -9.49
N VAL A 84 13.86 9.87 -9.66
CA VAL A 84 14.44 8.91 -8.72
C VAL A 84 15.97 8.91 -8.87
N ARG A 85 16.59 10.09 -8.71
CA ARG A 85 18.06 10.21 -8.64
C ARG A 85 18.62 9.84 -7.27
N ARG A 86 17.76 9.68 -6.26
CA ARG A 86 18.20 9.35 -4.91
C ARG A 86 18.03 7.87 -4.63
N SER A 87 19.07 7.26 -4.07
CA SER A 87 18.90 5.99 -3.36
C SER A 87 17.84 6.18 -2.27
N PRO A 88 16.82 5.31 -2.18
CA PRO A 88 15.80 5.38 -1.13
C PRO A 88 16.37 5.39 0.30
N SER A 89 17.62 4.95 0.47
CA SER A 89 18.37 4.90 1.73
C SER A 89 19.24 6.11 2.01
N ALA A 90 19.37 7.06 1.08
CA ALA A 90 20.17 8.27 1.31
C ALA A 90 19.40 9.22 2.24
N PRO A 91 20.02 9.76 3.30
CA PRO A 91 19.39 10.74 4.17
C PRO A 91 18.90 11.96 3.37
N LEU A 92 17.75 12.50 3.76
CA LEU A 92 17.25 13.77 3.25
C LEU A 92 18.24 14.88 3.65
N THR A 93 18.35 15.93 2.82
CA THR A 93 19.03 17.14 3.28
C THR A 93 18.10 17.88 4.22
N GLU A 94 18.66 18.71 5.09
CA GLU A 94 17.89 19.52 6.05
C GLU A 94 16.79 20.34 5.35
N ALA A 95 17.07 20.90 4.17
CA ALA A 95 16.08 21.65 3.38
C ALA A 95 14.92 20.78 2.89
N GLU A 96 15.19 19.52 2.53
CA GLU A 96 14.16 18.59 2.08
C GLU A 96 13.34 18.04 3.26
N GLU A 97 13.97 17.85 4.41
CA GLU A 97 13.26 17.51 5.65
C GLU A 97 12.31 18.64 6.06
N GLN A 98 12.77 19.89 6.02
CA GLN A 98 11.95 21.07 6.28
C GLN A 98 10.80 21.21 5.27
N ALA A 99 11.05 20.97 3.98
CA ALA A 99 10.01 21.01 2.96
C ALA A 99 8.96 19.90 3.17
N ALA A 100 9.39 18.68 3.49
CA ALA A 100 8.50 17.56 3.80
C ALA A 100 7.67 17.83 5.07
N GLU A 101 8.28 18.44 6.09
CA GLU A 101 7.62 18.89 7.31
C GLU A 101 6.54 19.91 7.02
N LEU A 102 6.87 20.97 6.27
CA LEU A 102 5.93 22.02 5.88
C LEU A 102 4.75 21.45 5.08
N PHE A 103 5.03 20.54 4.15
CA PHE A 103 3.99 19.86 3.38
C PHE A 103 3.04 19.09 4.29
N ARG A 104 3.57 18.30 5.22
CA ARG A 104 2.76 17.52 6.16
C ARG A 104 1.92 18.42 7.07
N GLN A 105 2.49 19.50 7.59
CA GLN A 105 1.75 20.49 8.39
C GLN A 105 0.62 21.14 7.58
N THR A 106 0.87 21.44 6.31
CA THR A 106 -0.14 22.01 5.41
C THR A 106 -1.30 21.04 5.20
N ILE A 107 -1.01 19.74 4.98
CA ILE A 107 -2.06 18.72 4.84
C ILE A 107 -2.90 18.61 6.12
N LEU A 108 -2.25 18.56 7.28
CA LEU A 108 -2.97 18.47 8.55
C LEU A 108 -3.87 19.69 8.78
N ARG A 109 -3.36 20.90 8.53
CA ARG A 109 -4.15 22.12 8.61
C ARG A 109 -5.36 22.08 7.67
N ASN A 110 -5.17 21.66 6.41
CA ASN A 110 -6.26 21.57 5.46
C ASN A 110 -7.34 20.57 5.90
N ILE A 111 -6.96 19.48 6.58
CA ILE A 111 -7.91 18.50 7.13
C ILE A 111 -8.70 19.12 8.30
N GLU A 112 -8.02 19.84 9.21
CA GLU A 112 -8.67 20.54 10.32
C GLU A 112 -9.64 21.62 9.81
N ASP A 113 -9.21 22.41 8.84
CA ASP A 113 -10.04 23.43 8.19
C ASP A 113 -11.26 22.78 7.54
N ALA A 114 -11.08 21.67 6.82
CA ALA A 114 -12.17 20.92 6.18
C ALA A 114 -13.13 20.29 7.21
N ALA A 115 -12.65 19.89 8.40
CA ALA A 115 -13.49 19.33 9.45
C ALA A 115 -14.51 20.36 10.00
N GLY A 116 -14.22 21.66 9.87
CA GLY A 116 -15.13 22.75 10.25
C GLY A 116 -16.15 23.12 9.18
N VAL A 117 -16.03 22.59 7.95
CA VAL A 117 -16.93 22.89 6.85
C VAL A 117 -18.10 21.91 6.84
N ASP A 118 -19.33 22.42 6.81
CA ASP A 118 -20.51 21.59 6.61
C ASP A 118 -20.41 20.88 5.23
N PRO A 119 -20.49 19.54 5.17
CA PRO A 119 -20.42 18.79 3.92
C PRO A 119 -21.42 19.29 2.86
N ALA A 120 -22.60 19.76 3.26
CA ALA A 120 -23.58 20.31 2.33
C ALA A 120 -23.13 21.64 1.70
N ILE A 121 -22.37 22.45 2.43
CA ILE A 121 -21.80 23.70 1.94
C ILE A 121 -20.62 23.40 1.00
N ALA A 122 -19.73 22.48 1.39
CA ALA A 122 -18.59 22.07 0.55
C ALA A 122 -19.03 21.52 -0.81
N VAL A 123 -20.05 20.65 -0.83
CA VAL A 123 -20.60 20.09 -2.07
C VAL A 123 -21.22 21.18 -2.96
N LYS A 124 -21.88 22.17 -2.36
CA LYS A 124 -22.47 23.28 -3.10
C LYS A 124 -21.39 24.19 -3.68
N ASP A 125 -20.36 24.54 -2.91
CA ASP A 125 -19.23 25.35 -3.38
C ASP A 125 -18.47 24.66 -4.52
N ASP A 126 -18.25 23.34 -4.44
CA ASP A 126 -17.64 22.57 -5.53
C ASP A 126 -18.51 22.56 -6.79
N GLN A 127 -19.83 22.43 -6.65
CA GLN A 127 -20.77 22.47 -7.77
C GLN A 127 -20.85 23.87 -8.40
N ASP A 128 -20.91 24.91 -7.58
CA ASP A 128 -20.98 26.30 -8.03
C ASP A 128 -19.63 26.75 -8.63
N GLY A 129 -18.50 26.28 -8.11
CA GLY A 129 -17.16 26.49 -8.66
C GLY A 129 -16.92 25.77 -10.00
N LEU A 130 -17.47 24.57 -10.18
CA LEU A 130 -17.48 23.89 -11.48
C LEU A 130 -18.37 24.60 -12.50
N LEU A 131 -19.52 25.11 -12.07
CA LEU A 131 -20.44 25.88 -12.92
C LEU A 131 -19.85 27.24 -13.32
N GLY A 132 -19.00 27.84 -12.48
CA GLY A 132 -18.25 29.06 -12.83
C GLY A 132 -17.18 28.86 -13.91
N LEU A 133 -16.67 27.64 -14.09
CA LEU A 133 -15.77 27.27 -15.20
C LEU A 133 -16.53 26.88 -16.48
N LEU A 134 -17.85 26.68 -16.36
CA LEU A 134 -18.78 26.38 -17.46
C LEU A 134 -19.78 27.53 -17.68
N GLY A 135 -19.41 28.75 -17.30
CA GLY A 135 -20.18 29.96 -17.64
C GLY A 135 -20.08 30.30 -19.13
N ASP A 136 -21.18 30.85 -19.66
CA ASP A 136 -21.48 31.25 -21.04
C ASP A 136 -20.33 31.81 -21.90
#